data_AF-A0A842XRW2-F1
#
_entry.id   AF-A0A842XRW2-F1
#
_cell.length_a   1.000
_cell.length_b   1.000
_cell.length_c   1.000
_cell.angle_alpha   90.00
_cell.angle_beta   90.00
_cell.angle_gamma   90.00
#
_symmetry.space_group_name_H-M   'P 1'
#
loop_
_entity.id
_entity.type
_entity.pdbx_description
1 polymer ?
#
loop_
_entity_poly.entity_id
_entity_poly.type
_entity_poly.pdbx_seq_one_letter_code
_entity_poly.pdbx_strand_id
1 'polypeptide(L)' 'MYNEVLKILLKDTNSRHGFFGYIDENGSMVAPSMTRDIWDQCQIPGKTYIFPPEA' A
#
# COMPACT_ATOMS: atom_id res chain seq x y z
N MET A 1 -0.02 2.10 -12.53
CA MET A 1 -1.07 1.06 -12.57
C MET A 1 -1.72 0.86 -11.20
N TYR A 2 -1.00 0.41 -10.17
CA TYR A 2 -1.55 0.15 -8.82
C TYR A 2 -2.33 1.35 -8.22
N ASN A 3 -1.83 2.58 -8.37
CA ASN A 3 -2.52 3.79 -7.91
C ASN A 3 -3.86 4.01 -8.60
N GLU A 4 -3.96 3.71 -9.90
CA GLU A 4 -5.20 3.91 -10.66
C GLU A 4 -6.27 2.90 -10.24
N VAL A 5 -5.87 1.66 -9.96
CA VAL A 5 -6.77 0.65 -9.40
C VAL A 5 -7.24 1.06 -8.00
N LEU A 6 -6.32 1.50 -7.14
CA LEU A 6 -6.68 1.99 -5.81
C LEU A 6 -7.68 3.16 -5.88
N LYS A 7 -7.49 4.12 -6.81
CA LYS A 7 -8.42 5.25 -6.98
C LYS A 7 -9.85 4.80 -7.29
N ILE A 8 -10.01 3.79 -8.17
CA ILE A 8 -11.34 3.23 -8.50
C ILE A 8 -11.94 2.57 -7.25
N LEU A 9 -11.17 1.73 -6.56
CA LEU A 9 -11.62 1.03 -5.35
C LEU A 9 -12.03 2.02 -4.23
N LEU A 10 -11.25 3.06 -3.99
CA LEU A 10 -11.58 4.06 -2.95
C LEU A 10 -12.88 4.79 -3.27
N LYS A 11 -13.07 5.17 -4.54
CA LYS A 11 -14.30 5.82 -5.01
C LYS A 11 -15.51 4.91 -4.83
N ASP A 12 -15.42 3.66 -5.29
CA ASP A 12 -16.56 2.73 -5.30
C ASP A 12 -16.91 2.23 -3.90
N THR A 13 -15.93 2.12 -3.00
CA THR A 13 -16.14 1.73 -1.60
C THR A 13 -16.42 2.90 -0.66
N ASN A 14 -16.38 4.14 -1.15
CA ASN A 14 -16.42 5.37 -0.33
C ASN A 14 -15.39 5.39 0.81
N SER A 15 -14.23 4.75 0.61
CA SER A 15 -13.18 4.67 1.62
C SER A 15 -12.27 5.89 1.57
N ARG A 16 -11.94 6.46 2.74
CA ARG A 16 -11.02 7.61 2.85
C ARG A 16 -9.56 7.23 2.58
N HIS A 17 -9.15 6.04 3.01
CA HIS A 17 -7.79 5.52 2.85
C HIS A 17 -7.84 4.02 2.54
N GLY A 18 -6.80 3.53 1.88
CA GLY A 18 -6.63 2.12 1.56
C GLY A 18 -5.30 1.88 0.85
N PHE A 19 -4.98 0.60 0.62
CA PHE A 19 -3.84 0.20 -0.19
C PHE A 19 -4.25 -0.94 -1.13
N PHE A 20 -3.51 -1.05 -2.22
CA PHE A 20 -3.66 -2.08 -3.24
C PHE A 20 -2.27 -2.59 -3.60
N GLY A 21 -2.11 -3.90 -3.50
CA GLY A 21 -0.82 -4.57 -3.52
C GLY A 21 -0.93 -6.03 -3.91
N TYR A 22 0.15 -6.77 -3.73
CA TYR A 22 0.26 -8.19 -4.05
C TYR A 22 1.19 -8.89 -3.05
N ILE A 23 1.11 -10.21 -2.97
CA ILE A 23 2.09 -11.04 -2.27
C ILE A 23 3.14 -11.51 -3.29
N ASP A 24 4.42 -11.29 -3.01
CA ASP A 24 5.51 -11.76 -3.87
C ASP A 24 5.85 -13.25 -3.64
N GLU A 25 6.80 -13.77 -4.41
CA GLU A 25 7.23 -15.17 -4.33
C GLU A 25 7.86 -15.54 -2.98
N ASN A 26 8.35 -14.57 -2.22
CA ASN A 26 8.93 -14.76 -0.89
C ASN A 26 7.87 -14.65 0.22
N GLY A 27 6.59 -14.49 -0.13
CA GLY A 27 5.52 -14.29 0.83
C GLY A 27 5.46 -12.87 1.40
N SER A 28 6.23 -11.93 0.86
CA SER A 28 6.19 -10.53 1.30
C SER A 28 5.00 -9.80 0.70
N MET A 29 4.31 -9.01 1.51
CA MET A 29 3.24 -8.13 1.04
C MET A 29 3.83 -6.85 0.46
N VAL A 30 3.63 -6.65 -0.83
CA VAL A 30 4.11 -5.49 -1.58
C VAL A 30 2.93 -4.56 -1.85
N ALA A 31 3.00 -3.31 -1.37
CA ALA A 31 1.95 -2.30 -1.49
C ALA A 31 2.40 -1.05 -2.30
N PRO A 32 2.59 -1.15 -3.63
CA PRO A 32 3.09 -0.04 -4.45
C PRO A 32 2.13 1.15 -4.51
N SER A 33 0.84 0.93 -4.23
CA SER A 33 -0.16 1.99 -4.29
C SER A 33 -0.10 2.97 -3.12
N MET A 34 0.65 2.63 -2.07
CA MET A 34 0.80 3.45 -0.87
C MET A 34 1.77 4.60 -1.18
N THR A 35 1.35 5.57 -1.98
CA THR A 35 2.20 6.71 -2.33
C THR A 35 2.08 7.85 -1.32
N ARG A 36 3.25 8.28 -0.82
CA ARG A 36 3.73 9.62 -0.37
C ARG A 36 2.82 10.53 0.49
N ASP A 37 1.51 10.61 0.27
CA ASP A 37 0.63 11.54 0.99
C ASP A 37 0.41 11.11 2.45
N ILE A 38 0.40 9.79 2.71
CA ILE A 38 0.41 9.21 4.07
C ILE A 38 1.85 9.11 4.61
N TRP A 39 2.86 9.21 3.76
CA TRP A 39 4.27 8.97 4.12
C TRP A 39 4.83 10.07 5.02
N ASP A 40 4.36 11.31 4.84
CA ASP A 40 4.68 12.46 5.69
C ASP A 40 4.00 12.38 7.07
N GLN A 41 2.87 11.68 7.17
CA GLN A 41 2.16 11.46 8.44
C GLN A 41 2.61 10.18 9.16
N CYS A 42 3.13 9.22 8.40
CA CYS A 42 3.57 7.94 8.94
C CYS A 42 4.97 8.11 9.56
N GLN A 43 5.16 7.67 10.80
CA GLN A 43 6.40 7.90 11.56
C GLN A 43 7.40 6.72 11.52
N ILE A 44 7.19 5.73 10.66
CA ILE A 44 8.11 4.58 10.55
C ILE A 44 9.44 5.03 9.90
N PRO A 45 10.60 4.86 10.53
CA PRO A 45 11.90 5.08 9.89
C PRO A 45 12.25 3.93 8.94
N GLY A 46 12.88 4.22 7.79
CA GLY A 46 13.25 3.19 6.80
C GLY A 46 12.10 2.62 5.97
N LYS A 47 11.02 3.39 5.78
CA LYS A 47 9.81 2.92 5.10
C LYS A 47 10.11 2.35 3.73
N THR A 48 9.60 1.15 3.50
CA THR A 48 9.48 0.51 2.20
C THR A 48 8.01 0.19 1.97
N TYR A 49 7.66 -0.11 0.73
CA TYR A 49 6.35 -0.66 0.36
C TYR A 49 6.33 -2.20 0.45
N ILE A 50 7.39 -2.82 0.98
CA ILE A 50 7.54 -4.28 1.13
C ILE A 50 7.46 -4.64 2.61
N PHE A 51 6.45 -5.40 2.99
CA PHE A 51 6.25 -5.92 4.34
C PHE A 51 6.59 -7.41 4.34
N PRO A 52 7.64 -7.84 5.06
CA PRO A 52 8.00 -9.25 5.12
C PRO A 52 6.90 -10.07 5.81
N PRO A 53 6.79 -11.38 5.51
CA PRO A 53 5.88 -12.26 6.22
C PRO A 53 6.22 -12.30 7.72
N GLU A 54 5.21 -12.56 8.56
CA GLU A 54 5.43 -12.82 9.97
C GLU A 54 6.37 -14.03 10.16
N ALA A 55 7.33 -13.88 11.08
CA ALA A 55 8.32 -14.92 11.40
C ALA A 55 7.74 -16.01 12.31
#